data_AF-A0A8X8X6T7-F1
#
_entry.id   AF-A0A8X8X6T7-F1
#
_cell.length_a   1.000
_cell.length_b   1.000
_cell.length_c   1.000
_cell.angle_alpha   90.00
_cell.angle_beta   90.00
_cell.angle_gamma   90.00
#
_symmetry.space_group_name_H-M   'P 1'
#
loop_
_entity.id
_entity.type
_entity.pdbx_description
1 polymer ?
#
loop_
_entity_poly.entity_id
_entity_poly.type
_entity_poly.pdbx_seq_one_letter_code
_entity_poly.pdbx_strand_id
1 'polypeptide(L)'
;MFSFVSLYFYNDMEVVVYEGVIREKPSSKEEARQFIKGYSGGHAATVSSVLVTNLSNGSRKGGWDKVEIHFHDIPEEVIEKLIEEAPVLNVAGGLIIEHPLVVPYVKEVVGGTDSVMGLPKDLTRRLMKEVL
;
A
#
# COMPACT_ATOMS: atom_id res chain seq x y z
N MET A 1 30.04 23.34 1.33
CA MET A 1 30.67 22.07 0.90
C MET A 1 29.54 21.05 0.81
N PHE A 2 28.99 20.86 -0.39
CA PHE A 2 27.91 19.90 -0.65
C PHE A 2 28.55 18.52 -0.74
N SER A 3 28.35 17.65 0.27
CA SER A 3 28.89 16.29 0.23
C SER A 3 28.11 15.46 -0.78
N PHE A 4 28.80 15.11 -1.86
CA PHE A 4 28.63 13.96 -2.73
C PHE A 4 27.47 13.01 -2.40
N VAL A 5 26.46 13.04 -3.29
CA VAL A 5 25.58 11.96 -3.73
C VAL A 5 25.67 10.66 -2.91
N SER A 6 24.96 10.58 -1.78
CA SER A 6 24.49 9.29 -1.29
C SER A 6 23.41 8.82 -2.28
N LEU A 7 23.77 7.91 -3.17
CA LEU A 7 22.80 7.21 -4.01
C LEU A 7 22.07 6.21 -3.12
N TYR A 8 20.79 6.46 -2.86
CA TYR A 8 19.93 5.59 -2.09
C TYR A 8 19.13 4.71 -3.04
N PHE A 9 19.26 3.39 -2.90
CA PHE A 9 18.33 2.45 -3.55
C PHE A 9 17.12 2.23 -2.64
N TYR A 10 15.93 2.34 -3.21
CA TYR A 10 14.65 2.14 -2.54
C TYR A 10 13.94 0.97 -3.22
N ASN A 11 13.53 -0.01 -2.44
CA ASN A 11 12.51 -0.98 -2.86
C ASN A 11 11.32 -0.78 -1.94
N ASP A 12 10.18 -0.47 -2.52
CA ASP A 12 8.88 -0.68 -1.91
C ASP A 12 8.38 -2.08 -2.24
N MET A 13 7.87 -2.74 -1.21
CA MET A 13 6.94 -3.84 -1.37
C MET A 13 5.72 -3.50 -0.54
N GLU A 14 4.57 -3.49 -1.20
CA GLU A 14 3.27 -3.26 -0.58
C GLU A 14 2.43 -4.53 -0.68
N VAL A 15 1.82 -4.91 0.43
CA VAL A 15 0.83 -5.98 0.51
C VAL A 15 -0.38 -5.52 1.29
N VAL A 16 -1.53 -6.12 1.04
CA VAL A 16 -2.72 -5.94 1.87
C VAL A 16 -2.80 -7.08 2.89
N VAL A 17 -3.12 -6.77 4.13
CA VAL A 17 -3.42 -7.72 5.20
C VAL A 17 -4.91 -7.63 5.49
N TYR A 18 -5.60 -8.75 5.37
CA TYR A 18 -7.03 -8.87 5.68
C TYR A 18 -7.25 -10.13 6.51
N GLU A 19 -7.85 -9.99 7.70
CA GLU A 19 -8.09 -11.09 8.64
C GLU A 19 -6.85 -11.96 8.93
N GLY A 20 -5.68 -11.33 9.00
CA GLY A 20 -4.40 -12.01 9.23
C GLY A 20 -3.80 -12.71 8.00
N VAL A 21 -4.45 -12.62 6.83
CA VAL A 21 -3.97 -13.17 5.56
C VAL A 21 -3.34 -12.07 4.72
N ILE A 22 -2.17 -12.36 4.16
CA ILE A 22 -1.49 -11.49 3.19
C ILE A 22 -2.13 -11.69 1.81
N ARG A 23 -2.50 -10.58 1.18
CA ARG A 23 -3.05 -10.50 -0.17
C ARG A 23 -2.10 -9.67 -1.03
N GLU A 24 -1.43 -10.35 -1.95
CA GLU A 24 -0.63 -9.72 -2.99
C GLU A 24 -1.54 -9.24 -4.14
N LYS A 25 -0.99 -9.03 -5.33
CA LYS A 25 -1.79 -8.69 -6.51
C LYS A 25 -2.69 -9.89 -6.89
N PRO A 26 -3.99 -9.68 -7.11
CA PRO A 26 -4.87 -10.77 -7.48
C PRO A 26 -4.47 -11.33 -8.85
N SER A 27 -4.47 -12.65 -8.96
CA SER A 27 -4.12 -13.43 -10.15
C SER A 27 -5.27 -13.56 -11.15
N SER A 28 -6.49 -13.23 -10.72
CA SER A 28 -7.71 -13.32 -11.53
C SER A 28 -8.77 -12.29 -11.12
N LYS A 29 -9.73 -12.04 -12.01
CA LYS A 29 -10.91 -11.19 -11.72
C LYS A 29 -11.75 -11.77 -10.57
N GLU A 30 -11.84 -13.09 -10.48
CA GLU A 30 -12.55 -13.80 -9.42
C GLU A 30 -11.91 -13.56 -8.06
N GLU A 31 -10.59 -13.65 -7.98
CA GLU A 31 -9.84 -13.37 -6.75
C GLU A 31 -9.93 -11.89 -6.36
N ALA A 32 -9.79 -10.98 -7.33
CA ALA A 32 -9.99 -9.55 -7.10
C ALA A 32 -11.39 -9.25 -6.54
N ARG A 33 -12.44 -9.90 -7.06
CA ARG A 33 -13.81 -9.78 -6.58
C ARG A 33 -13.93 -10.24 -5.13
N GLN A 34 -13.36 -11.41 -4.81
CA GLN A 34 -13.33 -11.92 -3.43
C GLN A 34 -12.61 -10.96 -2.49
N PHE A 35 -11.52 -10.35 -2.93
CA PHE A 35 -10.78 -9.40 -2.12
C PHE A 35 -11.59 -8.16 -1.79
N ILE A 36 -12.09 -7.46 -2.82
CA ILE A 36 -12.85 -6.21 -2.67
C ILE A 36 -14.13 -6.45 -1.86
N LYS A 37 -14.84 -7.55 -2.13
CA LYS A 37 -16.03 -7.94 -1.37
C LYS A 37 -15.74 -8.18 0.10
N GLY A 38 -14.58 -8.76 0.42
CA GLY A 38 -14.15 -8.94 1.80
C GLY A 38 -13.92 -7.62 2.55
N TYR A 39 -13.50 -6.56 1.86
CA TYR A 39 -13.28 -5.26 2.50
C TYR A 39 -14.57 -4.53 2.84
N SER A 40 -15.65 -4.79 2.09
CA SER A 40 -16.96 -4.13 2.23
C SER A 40 -17.49 -4.22 3.68
N GLY A 41 -17.81 -3.06 4.27
CA GLY A 41 -18.32 -2.97 5.64
C GLY A 41 -17.30 -3.32 6.73
N GLY A 42 -16.06 -3.66 6.34
CA GLY A 42 -15.00 -4.09 7.22
C GLY A 42 -13.79 -3.15 7.18
N HIS A 43 -12.61 -3.74 7.35
CA HIS A 43 -11.34 -3.05 7.26
C HIS A 43 -10.28 -3.93 6.61
N ALA A 44 -9.30 -3.29 6.01
CA ALA A 44 -8.08 -3.92 5.50
C ALA A 44 -6.89 -3.07 5.92
N ALA A 45 -5.69 -3.64 5.93
CA ALA A 45 -4.49 -2.87 6.18
C ALA A 45 -3.48 -3.00 5.05
N THR A 46 -2.89 -1.91 4.59
CA THR A 46 -1.70 -1.96 3.74
C THR A 46 -0.47 -2.04 4.63
N VAL A 47 0.53 -2.82 4.21
CA VAL A 47 1.85 -2.87 4.83
C VAL A 47 2.86 -2.56 3.75
N SER A 48 3.58 -1.45 3.94
CA SER A 48 4.58 -0.94 2.99
C SER A 48 5.95 -1.00 3.64
N SER A 49 6.88 -1.70 3.01
CA SER A 49 8.26 -1.83 3.51
C SER A 49 9.22 -0.93 2.75
N VAL A 50 10.25 -0.44 3.46
CA VAL A 50 11.30 0.41 2.92
C VAL A 50 12.65 -0.11 3.33
N LEU A 51 13.55 -0.27 2.37
CA LEU A 51 14.96 -0.49 2.62
C LEU A 51 15.77 0.67 2.04
N VAL A 52 16.56 1.33 2.89
CA VAL A 52 17.51 2.37 2.49
C VAL A 52 18.92 1.83 2.58
N THR A 53 19.67 1.93 1.48
CA THR A 53 21.10 1.57 1.44
C THR A 53 21.93 2.81 1.13
N ASN A 54 22.90 3.14 1.96
CA ASN A 54 23.93 4.13 1.67
C ASN A 54 25.10 3.45 0.94
N LEU A 55 25.28 3.77 -0.35
CA LEU A 55 26.30 3.13 -1.18
C LEU A 55 27.73 3.59 -0.88
N SER A 56 27.94 4.71 -0.19
CA SER A 56 29.30 5.18 0.12
C SER A 56 29.96 4.39 1.25
N ASN A 57 29.16 3.92 2.21
CA ASN A 57 29.63 3.19 3.39
C ASN A 57 29.06 1.77 3.51
N GLY A 58 28.12 1.39 2.63
CA GLY A 58 27.47 0.08 2.63
C GLY A 58 26.41 -0.11 3.72
N SER A 59 26.09 0.92 4.51
CA SER A 59 25.09 0.86 5.58
C SER A 59 23.69 0.64 5.02
N ARG A 60 22.90 -0.19 5.70
CA ARG A 60 21.53 -0.55 5.32
C ARG A 60 20.59 -0.44 6.51
N LYS A 61 19.44 0.21 6.31
CA LYS A 61 18.37 0.30 7.31
C LYS A 61 17.03 0.02 6.64
N GLY A 62 16.27 -0.88 7.24
CA GLY A 62 14.95 -1.26 6.78
C GLY A 62 13.89 -0.96 7.83
N GLY A 63 12.67 -0.73 7.37
CA GLY A 63 11.50 -0.58 8.22
C GLY A 63 10.22 -0.85 7.43
N TRP A 64 9.09 -0.82 8.11
CA TRP A 64 7.77 -0.93 7.50
C TRP A 64 6.82 0.06 8.16
N ASP A 65 5.77 0.41 7.43
CA ASP A 65 4.64 1.17 7.90
C ASP A 65 3.34 0.41 7.62
N LYS A 66 2.34 0.60 8.46
CA LYS A 66 1.02 -0.03 8.31
C LYS A 66 -0.05 1.05 8.33
N VAL A 67 -0.96 0.99 7.37
CA VAL A 67 -2.14 1.84 7.33
C VAL A 67 -3.38 0.97 7.35
N GLU A 68 -4.32 1.29 8.21
CA GLU A 68 -5.61 0.62 8.28
C GLU A 68 -6.68 1.46 7.57
N ILE A 69 -7.47 0.82 6.71
CA ILE A 69 -8.53 1.46 5.94
C ILE A 69 -9.85 0.80 6.33
N HIS A 70 -10.79 1.59 6.79
CA HIS A 70 -12.14 1.17 7.11
C HIS A 70 -13.09 1.55 5.98
N PHE A 71 -13.98 0.64 5.61
CA PHE A 71 -14.93 0.84 4.53
C PHE A 71 -16.36 0.87 5.04
N HIS A 72 -17.20 1.66 4.37
CA HIS A 72 -18.64 1.44 4.33
C HIS A 72 -18.95 0.19 3.51
N ASP A 73 -20.22 -0.23 3.50
CA ASP A 73 -20.68 -1.27 2.58
C ASP A 73 -20.51 -0.79 1.13
N ILE A 74 -19.79 -1.58 0.32
CA ILE A 74 -19.55 -1.31 -1.10
C ILE A 74 -20.60 -2.10 -1.90
N PRO A 75 -21.48 -1.43 -2.68
CA PRO A 75 -22.49 -2.11 -3.48
C PRO A 75 -21.89 -3.08 -4.49
N GLU A 76 -22.55 -4.22 -4.73
CA GLU A 76 -22.07 -5.24 -5.68
C GLU A 76 -21.86 -4.65 -7.09
N GLU A 77 -22.73 -3.73 -7.53
CA GLU A 77 -22.59 -3.03 -8.81
C GLU A 77 -21.32 -2.18 -8.93
N VAL A 78 -20.80 -1.67 -7.80
CA VAL A 78 -19.54 -0.94 -7.74
C VAL A 78 -18.38 -1.92 -7.85
N ILE A 79 -18.47 -3.05 -7.13
CA ILE A 79 -17.47 -4.12 -7.19
C ILE A 79 -17.35 -4.63 -8.63
N GLU A 80 -18.45 -4.99 -9.29
CA GLU A 80 -18.39 -5.48 -10.68
C GLU A 80 -17.79 -4.46 -11.65
N LYS A 81 -18.10 -3.16 -11.48
CA LYS A 81 -17.46 -2.10 -12.29
C LYS A 81 -15.95 -2.07 -12.06
N LEU A 82 -15.49 -2.14 -10.81
CA LEU A 82 -14.08 -2.16 -10.48
C LEU A 82 -13.36 -3.36 -11.10
N ILE A 83 -13.97 -4.54 -11.08
CA ILE A 83 -13.40 -5.78 -11.63
C ILE A 83 -13.24 -5.73 -13.16
N GLU A 84 -14.09 -4.97 -13.86
CA GLU A 84 -13.93 -4.75 -15.29
C GLU A 84 -12.76 -3.82 -15.62
N GLU A 85 -12.25 -3.07 -14.65
CA GLU A 85 -11.12 -2.17 -14.85
C GLU A 85 -9.77 -2.90 -14.66
N ALA A 86 -8.89 -2.76 -15.66
CA ALA A 86 -7.54 -3.36 -15.63
C ALA A 86 -6.66 -3.00 -14.42
N PRO A 87 -6.77 -1.82 -13.76
CA PRO A 87 -5.94 -1.47 -12.61
C PRO A 87 -6.08 -2.41 -11.41
N VAL A 88 -7.24 -3.03 -11.19
CA VAL A 88 -7.49 -3.86 -9.99
C VAL A 88 -6.58 -5.09 -9.92
N LEU A 89 -6.16 -5.64 -11.06
CA LEU A 89 -5.24 -6.77 -11.11
C LEU A 89 -3.77 -6.39 -10.87
N ASN A 90 -3.46 -5.10 -10.88
CA ASN A 90 -2.08 -4.61 -10.83
C ASN A 90 -1.67 -4.05 -9.47
N VAL A 91 -2.60 -4.01 -8.51
CA VAL A 91 -2.42 -3.46 -7.16
C VAL A 91 -2.56 -4.53 -6.08
N ALA A 92 -1.85 -4.36 -4.97
CA ALA A 92 -1.91 -5.29 -3.85
C ALA A 92 -3.34 -5.37 -3.30
N GLY A 93 -3.82 -6.60 -3.07
CA GLY A 93 -5.16 -6.87 -2.58
C GLY A 93 -6.29 -6.35 -3.45
N GLY A 94 -6.05 -5.92 -4.69
CA GLY A 94 -7.07 -5.26 -5.52
C GLY A 94 -7.56 -3.92 -4.95
N LEU A 95 -6.79 -3.31 -4.04
CA LEU A 95 -7.21 -2.15 -3.26
C LEU A 95 -6.74 -0.84 -3.90
N ILE A 96 -7.69 0.01 -4.30
CA ILE A 96 -7.42 1.33 -4.89
C ILE A 96 -8.29 2.37 -4.18
N ILE A 97 -7.81 2.95 -3.10
CA ILE A 97 -8.63 3.83 -2.24
C ILE A 97 -8.92 5.19 -2.88
N GLU A 98 -8.09 5.60 -3.83
CA GLU A 98 -8.20 6.84 -4.62
C GLU A 98 -9.13 6.69 -5.82
N HIS A 99 -9.58 5.47 -6.14
CA HIS A 99 -10.46 5.24 -7.27
C HIS A 99 -11.79 5.99 -7.05
N PRO A 100 -12.32 6.74 -8.03
CA PRO A 100 -13.56 7.50 -7.85
C PRO A 100 -14.77 6.66 -7.40
N LEU A 101 -14.79 5.37 -7.75
CA LEU A 101 -15.82 4.43 -7.30
C LEU A 101 -15.61 3.92 -5.87
N VAL A 102 -14.40 3.98 -5.32
CA VAL A 102 -14.06 3.49 -3.97
C VAL A 102 -14.06 4.62 -2.95
N VAL A 103 -13.61 5.82 -3.33
CA VAL A 103 -13.53 7.02 -2.47
C VAL A 103 -14.81 7.25 -1.64
N PRO A 104 -16.04 7.16 -2.20
CA PRO A 104 -17.27 7.37 -1.42
C PRO A 104 -17.48 6.34 -0.30
N TYR A 105 -16.82 5.19 -0.37
CA TYR A 105 -16.96 4.09 0.58
C TYR A 105 -15.79 3.99 1.55
N VAL A 106 -14.77 4.84 1.44
CA VAL A 106 -13.71 4.94 2.44
C VAL A 106 -14.26 5.71 3.64
N LYS A 107 -14.43 5.02 4.77
CA LYS A 107 -14.94 5.60 6.01
C LYS A 107 -13.84 6.34 6.77
N GLU A 108 -12.69 5.69 6.92
CA GLU A 108 -11.57 6.20 7.70
C GLU A 108 -10.26 5.57 7.22
N VAL A 109 -9.18 6.36 7.27
CA VAL A 109 -7.81 5.89 7.05
C VAL A 109 -7.01 6.19 8.31
N VAL A 110 -6.56 5.15 9.00
CA VAL A 110 -5.78 5.24 10.23
C VAL A 110 -4.32 4.94 9.90
N GLY A 111 -3.51 5.99 9.77
CA GLY A 111 -2.09 5.91 9.43
C GLY A 111 -1.63 7.06 8.53
N GLY A 112 -0.41 6.97 8.01
CA GLY A 112 0.10 7.94 7.05
C GLY A 112 -0.55 7.74 5.68
N THR A 113 -1.30 8.73 5.18
CA THR A 113 -1.96 8.64 3.85
C THR A 113 -0.97 8.45 2.70
N ASP A 114 0.25 8.97 2.85
CA ASP A 114 1.36 8.75 1.88
C ASP A 114 1.76 7.28 1.78
N SER A 115 1.60 6.52 2.85
CA SER A 115 1.99 5.11 2.94
C SER A 115 1.02 4.19 2.20
N VAL A 116 -0.22 4.64 1.99
CA VAL A 116 -1.19 3.95 1.11
C VAL A 116 -0.85 4.15 -0.36
N MET A 117 -0.08 5.19 -0.71
CA MET A 117 0.34 5.45 -2.09
C MET A 117 1.70 4.80 -2.42
N GLY A 118 2.13 3.80 -1.63
CA GLY A 118 3.36 3.02 -1.87
C GLY A 118 4.67 3.56 -1.27
N LEU A 119 4.71 4.80 -0.76
CA LEU A 119 5.92 5.37 -0.16
C LEU A 119 5.66 6.05 1.20
N PRO A 120 5.99 5.39 2.32
CA PRO A 120 5.88 5.99 3.65
C PRO A 120 6.99 7.03 3.86
N LYS A 121 6.75 8.28 3.42
CA LYS A 121 7.78 9.34 3.35
C LYS A 121 8.46 9.61 4.69
N ASP A 122 7.72 9.57 5.80
CA ASP A 122 8.28 9.80 7.13
C ASP A 122 9.20 8.66 7.57
N LEU A 123 8.81 7.42 7.29
CA LEU A 123 9.67 6.25 7.50
C LEU A 123 10.94 6.36 6.65
N THR A 124 10.79 6.65 5.36
CA THR A 124 11.92 6.81 4.42
C THR A 124 12.87 7.91 4.89
N ARG A 125 12.35 9.08 5.29
CA ARG A 125 13.18 10.20 5.79
C ARG A 125 13.92 9.83 7.07
N ARG A 126 13.29 9.07 7.97
CA ARG A 126 13.94 8.56 9.18
C ARG A 126 15.06 7.60 8.84
N LEU A 127 14.80 6.59 8.01
CA LEU A 127 15.79 5.59 7.60
C LEU A 127 16.99 6.22 6.86
N MET A 128 16.75 7.24 6.04
CA MET A 128 17.82 8.02 5.39
C MET A 128 18.76 8.68 6.40
N LYS A 129 18.24 9.22 7.51
CA LYS A 129 19.08 9.81 8.57
C LYS A 129 19.88 8.76 9.34
N GLU A 130 19.34 7.55 9.48
CA GLU A 130 19.96 6.45 10.23
C GLU A 130 21.13 5.76 9.48
N VAL A 131 21.30 6.03 8.17
CA VAL A 131 22.38 5.47 7.34
C VAL A 131 23.49 6.47 6.99
N LEU A 132 23.37 7.72 7.43
CA LEU A 132 24.39 8.77 7.27
C LEU A 132 25.66 8.46 8.07
#